data_AF-A0A0G0IIT2-F1
#
_entry.id   AF-A0A0G0IIT2-F1
#
_cell.length_a   1.000
_cell.length_b   1.000
_cell.length_c   1.000
_cell.angle_alpha   90.00
_cell.angle_beta   90.00
_cell.angle_gamma   90.00
#
_symmetry.space_group_name_H-M   'P 1'
#
loop_
_entity.id
_entity.type
_entity.pdbx_description
1 polymer ?
#
loop_
_entity_poly.entity_id
_entity_poly.type
_entity_poly.pdbx_seq_one_letter_code
_entity_poly.pdbx_strand_id
1 'polypeptide(L)'
;MVKKTEAKTKTKSKNPLKFLNLKWLFLGSLISLVSIGLVLSLLIFYLSRRIYPQIFAAEQNLSFLTPQQAKSLLDENFRQKTSIPLKFSYKTSTDSAAQTFEINLKNSIDFNSLSLVEEAFQYGHSKFYYKKITLNPNLSFNQNYDTQIKSIQNSVNQPPLESSIKLTDGAITVTPSQDGLILDEEKLKEALNTYLSKNTPPPTTLPIKSSKPRLSYEEGLQIKKRIDSPASNFNRS
;
A
#
# COMPACT_ATOMS: atom_id res chain seq x y z
N MET A 1 -7.64 -41.33 -99.64
CA MET A 1 -7.61 -42.15 -98.40
C MET A 1 -6.32 -41.84 -97.64
N VAL A 2 -6.39 -41.09 -96.54
CA VAL A 2 -5.29 -40.97 -95.59
C VAL A 2 -5.90 -41.10 -94.20
N LYS A 3 -5.57 -42.21 -93.51
CA LYS A 3 -6.10 -42.53 -92.18
C LYS A 3 -5.41 -41.65 -91.13
N LYS A 4 -6.25 -40.98 -90.35
CA LYS A 4 -5.93 -40.23 -89.13
C LYS A 4 -5.62 -41.24 -88.02
N THR A 5 -4.46 -41.13 -87.37
CA THR A 5 -4.12 -41.96 -86.21
C THR A 5 -4.06 -41.07 -84.98
N GLU A 6 -5.09 -41.16 -84.14
CA GLU A 6 -5.16 -40.54 -82.83
C GLU A 6 -4.36 -41.37 -81.82
N ALA A 7 -3.41 -40.76 -81.13
CA ALA A 7 -2.74 -41.36 -79.98
C ALA A 7 -3.33 -40.78 -78.69
N LYS A 8 -4.17 -41.58 -78.01
CA LYS A 8 -4.63 -41.33 -76.64
C LYS A 8 -3.54 -41.76 -75.66
N THR A 9 -2.87 -40.82 -75.02
CA THR A 9 -1.92 -41.10 -73.95
C THR A 9 -2.58 -40.91 -72.58
N LYS A 10 -2.66 -42.01 -71.83
CA LYS A 10 -3.28 -42.16 -70.51
C LYS A 10 -2.66 -41.21 -69.47
N THR A 11 -3.48 -40.37 -68.85
CA THR A 11 -3.14 -39.61 -67.64
C THR A 11 -2.96 -40.56 -66.45
N LYS A 12 -1.71 -40.81 -66.05
CA LYS A 12 -1.39 -41.41 -64.74
C LYS A 12 -1.58 -40.36 -63.66
N SER A 13 -2.71 -40.43 -62.95
CA SER A 13 -2.91 -39.72 -61.67
C SER A 13 -1.82 -40.17 -60.70
N LYS A 14 -0.86 -39.29 -60.43
CA LYS A 14 0.15 -39.49 -59.38
C LYS A 14 -0.42 -38.88 -58.10
N ASN A 15 -0.87 -39.72 -57.17
CA ASN A 15 -1.16 -39.30 -55.80
C ASN A 15 0.03 -38.48 -55.26
N PRO A 16 -0.14 -37.22 -54.83
CA PRO A 16 0.98 -36.31 -54.55
C PRO A 16 1.61 -36.49 -53.17
N LEU A 17 1.16 -37.47 -52.38
CA LEU A 17 1.71 -37.74 -51.04
C LEU A 17 2.66 -38.93 -51.09
N LYS A 18 3.81 -38.74 -51.74
CA LYS A 18 4.96 -39.64 -51.57
C LYS A 18 5.58 -39.36 -50.21
N PHE A 19 5.25 -40.24 -49.26
CA PHE A 19 5.84 -40.44 -47.94
C PHE A 19 7.14 -39.68 -47.70
N LEU A 20 7.10 -38.70 -46.78
CA LEU A 20 8.29 -38.15 -46.15
C LEU A 20 9.14 -39.32 -45.63
N ASN A 21 10.44 -39.35 -45.97
CA ASN A 21 11.34 -40.37 -45.45
C ASN A 21 11.38 -40.27 -43.93
N LEU A 22 10.96 -41.34 -43.23
CA LEU A 22 10.85 -41.39 -41.78
C LEU A 22 12.17 -41.00 -41.07
N LYS A 23 13.34 -41.28 -41.67
CA LYS A 23 14.66 -40.86 -41.16
C LYS A 23 14.84 -39.34 -41.10
N TRP A 24 14.30 -38.60 -42.06
CA TRP A 24 14.35 -37.14 -42.08
C TRP A 24 13.36 -36.51 -41.11
N LEU A 25 12.23 -37.18 -40.84
CA LEU A 25 11.31 -36.81 -39.75
C LEU A 25 11.99 -36.94 -38.37
N PHE A 26 12.71 -38.04 -38.12
CA PHE A 26 13.46 -38.23 -36.88
C PHE A 26 14.59 -37.20 -36.71
N LEU A 27 15.36 -36.94 -37.78
CA LEU A 27 16.44 -35.95 -37.74
C LEU A 27 15.90 -34.53 -37.50
N GLY A 28 14.82 -34.15 -38.17
CA GLY A 28 14.15 -32.86 -37.95
C GLY A 28 13.59 -32.71 -36.53
N SER A 29 12.97 -33.76 -35.99
CA SER A 29 12.49 -33.78 -34.61
C SER A 29 13.61 -33.63 -33.59
N LEU A 30 14.76 -34.29 -33.81
CA LEU A 30 15.91 -34.20 -32.91
C LEU A 30 16.49 -32.77 -32.90
N ILE A 31 16.63 -32.17 -34.08
CA ILE A 31 17.09 -30.77 -34.22
C ILE A 31 16.15 -29.82 -33.50
N SER A 32 14.83 -29.97 -33.68
CA SER A 32 13.83 -29.14 -33.00
C SER A 32 13.92 -29.27 -31.47
N LEU A 33 14.06 -30.49 -30.95
CA LEU A 33 14.21 -30.72 -29.50
C LEU A 33 15.46 -30.03 -28.94
N VAL A 34 16.60 -30.13 -29.65
CA VAL A 34 17.85 -29.46 -29.27
C VAL A 34 17.70 -27.94 -29.32
N SER A 35 17.07 -27.40 -30.36
CA SER A 35 16.81 -25.95 -30.46
C SER A 35 15.93 -25.45 -29.31
N ILE A 36 14.86 -26.18 -28.96
CA ILE A 36 14.00 -25.84 -27.82
C ILE A 36 14.79 -25.89 -26.52
N GLY A 37 15.60 -26.94 -26.31
CA GLY A 37 16.45 -27.07 -25.13
C GLY A 37 17.46 -25.93 -25.00
N LEU A 38 18.08 -25.50 -26.11
CA LEU A 38 18.99 -24.35 -26.13
C LEU A 38 18.28 -23.05 -25.75
N VAL A 39 17.10 -22.79 -26.33
CA VAL A 39 16.31 -21.59 -26.01
C VAL A 39 15.91 -21.57 -24.53
N LEU A 40 15.46 -22.70 -23.98
CA LEU A 40 15.12 -22.82 -22.57
C LEU A 40 16.33 -22.63 -21.66
N SER A 41 17.48 -23.18 -22.02
CA SER A 41 18.73 -23.01 -21.27
C SER A 41 19.18 -21.55 -21.22
N LEU A 42 19.14 -20.85 -22.36
CA LEU A 42 19.46 -19.43 -22.42
C LEU A 42 18.47 -18.59 -21.60
N LEU A 43 17.19 -18.95 -21.61
CA LEU A 43 16.17 -18.28 -20.80
C LEU A 43 16.42 -18.45 -19.30
N ILE A 44 16.70 -19.68 -18.85
CA ILE A 44 17.03 -19.98 -17.44
C ILE A 44 18.29 -19.22 -17.02
N PHE A 45 19.32 -19.23 -17.87
CA PHE A 45 20.54 -18.50 -17.60
C PHE A 45 20.29 -16.99 -17.48
N TYR A 46 19.50 -16.41 -18.37
CA TYR A 46 19.11 -15.00 -18.33
C TYR A 46 18.31 -14.65 -17.07
N LEU A 47 17.37 -15.51 -16.65
CA LEU A 47 16.54 -15.31 -15.46
C LEU A 47 17.29 -15.56 -14.15
N SER A 48 18.36 -16.37 -14.14
CA SER A 48 19.11 -16.72 -12.91
C SER A 48 19.69 -15.53 -12.12
N ARG A 49 19.80 -14.36 -12.76
CA ARG A 49 20.35 -13.12 -12.17
C ARG A 49 19.34 -11.98 -12.13
N ARG A 50 18.07 -12.27 -12.45
CA ARG A 50 17.02 -11.26 -12.61
C ARG A 50 15.78 -11.67 -11.83
N ILE A 51 15.06 -10.67 -11.34
CA ILE A 51 13.78 -10.89 -10.67
C ILE A 51 12.79 -11.49 -11.68
N TYR A 52 12.04 -12.50 -11.24
CA TYR A 52 11.11 -13.22 -12.11
C TYR A 52 9.95 -12.35 -12.57
N PRO A 53 9.25 -12.75 -13.65
CA PRO A 53 8.10 -12.02 -14.15
C PRO A 53 6.98 -11.86 -13.12
N GLN A 54 6.20 -10.78 -13.27
CA GLN A 54 5.00 -10.47 -12.47
C GLN A 54 5.27 -10.18 -10.99
N ILE A 55 6.50 -9.79 -10.65
CA ILE A 55 6.87 -9.38 -9.29
C ILE A 55 6.90 -7.85 -9.23
N PHE A 56 6.12 -7.30 -8.31
CA PHE A 56 6.02 -5.87 -8.07
C PHE A 56 6.46 -5.55 -6.65
N ALA A 57 7.00 -4.36 -6.42
CA ALA A 57 7.29 -3.83 -5.09
C ALA A 57 6.90 -2.35 -5.03
N ALA A 58 6.11 -1.95 -4.03
CA ALA A 58 5.53 -0.60 -3.94
C ALA A 58 4.86 -0.15 -5.26
N GLU A 59 4.08 -1.05 -5.88
CA GLU A 59 3.45 -0.91 -7.21
C GLU A 59 4.42 -0.69 -8.39
N GLN A 60 5.74 -0.76 -8.17
CA GLN A 60 6.73 -0.72 -9.24
C GLN A 60 6.97 -2.13 -9.79
N ASN A 61 6.99 -2.24 -11.11
CA ASN A 61 7.30 -3.51 -11.78
C ASN A 61 8.79 -3.80 -11.67
N LEU A 62 9.14 -4.89 -10.98
CA LEU A 62 10.54 -5.33 -10.84
C LEU A 62 10.92 -6.46 -11.81
N SER A 63 9.97 -6.91 -12.62
CA SER A 63 10.16 -8.04 -13.54
C SER A 63 11.38 -7.84 -14.42
N PHE A 64 12.20 -8.89 -14.54
CA PHE A 64 13.41 -8.94 -15.35
C PHE A 64 14.50 -7.94 -14.96
N LEU A 65 14.38 -7.19 -13.87
CA LEU A 65 15.45 -6.33 -13.39
C LEU A 65 16.48 -7.15 -12.62
N THR A 66 17.75 -6.75 -12.66
CA THR A 66 18.72 -7.24 -11.69
C THR A 66 18.42 -6.63 -10.31
N PRO A 67 18.85 -7.26 -9.20
CA PRO A 67 18.67 -6.68 -7.87
C PRO A 67 19.18 -5.24 -7.76
N GLN A 68 20.31 -4.92 -8.39
CA GLN A 68 20.88 -3.56 -8.40
C GLN A 68 19.97 -2.58 -9.16
N GLN A 69 19.46 -2.97 -10.33
CA GLN A 69 18.54 -2.13 -11.12
C GLN A 69 17.23 -1.89 -10.37
N ALA A 70 16.67 -2.95 -9.78
CA ALA A 70 15.45 -2.88 -8.97
C ALA A 70 15.63 -1.96 -7.76
N LYS A 71 16.78 -2.06 -7.07
CA LYS A 71 17.12 -1.19 -5.95
C LYS A 71 17.16 0.28 -6.38
N SER A 72 17.89 0.59 -7.45
CA SER A 72 17.96 1.96 -7.97
C SER A 72 16.59 2.51 -8.36
N LEU A 73 15.75 1.70 -9.01
CA LEU A 73 14.38 2.08 -9.38
C LEU A 73 13.54 2.44 -8.15
N LEU A 74 13.57 1.59 -7.11
CA LEU A 74 12.83 1.82 -5.88
C LEU A 74 13.34 3.05 -5.12
N ASP A 75 14.66 3.19 -4.98
CA ASP A 75 15.29 4.34 -4.33
C ASP A 75 14.93 5.65 -5.03
N GLU A 76 14.92 5.64 -6.36
CA GLU A 76 14.52 6.79 -7.17
C GLU A 76 13.05 7.12 -7.01
N ASN A 77 12.16 6.13 -7.14
CA ASN A 77 10.72 6.34 -6.97
C ASN A 77 10.41 6.90 -5.57
N PHE A 78 11.05 6.35 -4.54
CA PHE A 78 10.88 6.79 -3.17
C PHE A 78 11.41 8.21 -2.95
N ARG A 79 12.60 8.53 -3.49
CA ARG A 79 13.18 9.88 -3.43
C ARG A 79 12.26 10.90 -4.11
N GLN A 80 11.69 10.58 -5.26
CA GLN A 80 10.76 11.45 -5.98
C GLN A 80 9.49 11.71 -5.15
N LYS A 81 8.85 10.66 -4.64
CA LYS A 81 7.63 10.75 -3.82
C LYS A 81 7.81 11.54 -2.53
N THR A 82 8.98 11.43 -1.90
CA THR A 82 9.30 12.09 -0.63
C THR A 82 9.85 13.50 -0.80
N SER A 83 10.24 13.90 -2.02
CA SER A 83 10.75 15.24 -2.29
C SER A 83 9.66 16.31 -2.31
N ILE A 84 8.39 15.91 -2.46
CA ILE A 84 7.24 16.82 -2.53
C ILE A 84 6.58 16.85 -1.14
N PRO A 85 6.53 18.02 -0.46
CA PRO A 85 5.79 18.15 0.78
C PRO A 85 4.30 17.88 0.58
N LEU A 86 3.70 17.13 1.51
CA LEU A 86 2.28 16.80 1.49
C LEU A 86 1.50 17.84 2.25
N LYS A 87 0.40 18.33 1.67
CA LYS A 87 -0.44 19.37 2.26
C LYS A 87 -1.71 18.79 2.85
N PHE A 88 -1.98 19.12 4.10
CA PHE A 88 -3.18 18.74 4.82
C PHE A 88 -3.92 19.97 5.31
N SER A 89 -5.24 19.97 5.14
CA SER A 89 -6.12 21.03 5.59
C SER A 89 -6.88 20.60 6.84
N TYR A 90 -7.09 21.54 7.74
CA TYR A 90 -7.87 21.37 8.95
C TYR A 90 -8.75 22.59 9.17
N LYS A 91 -10.02 22.37 9.54
CA LYS A 91 -10.96 23.44 9.82
C LYS A 91 -11.93 22.99 10.91
N THR A 92 -12.11 23.81 11.94
CA THR A 92 -13.18 23.64 12.92
C THR A 92 -14.43 24.43 12.51
N SER A 93 -15.57 24.11 13.11
CA SER A 93 -16.84 24.83 12.86
C SER A 93 -16.78 26.32 13.19
N THR A 94 -15.83 26.72 14.05
CA THR A 94 -15.64 28.11 14.49
C THR A 94 -14.62 28.87 13.64
N ASP A 95 -13.85 28.19 12.80
CA ASP A 95 -12.79 28.83 12.02
C ASP A 95 -13.35 29.52 10.77
N SER A 96 -12.92 30.77 10.56
CA SER A 96 -13.26 31.52 9.34
C SER A 96 -12.56 30.96 8.09
N ALA A 97 -11.36 30.37 8.24
CA ALA A 97 -10.58 29.78 7.16
C ALA A 97 -9.92 28.46 7.59
N ALA A 98 -9.65 27.57 6.63
CA ALA A 98 -8.94 26.32 6.90
C ALA A 98 -7.44 26.58 7.14
N GLN A 99 -6.91 25.99 8.21
CA GLN A 99 -5.47 25.92 8.46
C GLN A 99 -4.85 24.87 7.53
N THR A 100 -3.63 25.14 7.06
CA THR A 100 -2.88 24.22 6.20
C THR A 100 -1.58 23.81 6.89
N PHE A 101 -1.30 22.52 6.87
CA PHE A 101 -0.09 21.90 7.40
C PHE A 101 0.67 21.22 6.27
N GLU A 102 1.98 21.35 6.30
CA GLU A 102 2.87 20.66 5.36
C GLU A 102 3.65 19.57 6.11
N ILE A 103 3.64 18.36 5.57
CA ILE A 103 4.44 17.24 6.06
C ILE A 103 5.51 16.93 5.02
N ASN A 104 6.76 17.13 5.42
CA ASN A 104 7.92 16.82 4.60
C ASN A 104 8.40 15.40 4.92
N LEU A 105 8.32 14.53 3.91
CA LEU A 105 8.74 13.14 4.02
C LEU A 105 10.22 12.93 3.71
N LYS A 106 10.91 13.93 3.16
CA LYS A 106 12.34 13.87 2.88
C LYS A 106 13.09 13.68 4.20
N ASN A 107 13.89 12.62 4.26
CA ASN A 107 14.65 12.21 5.46
C ASN A 107 13.80 11.90 6.70
N SER A 108 12.50 11.70 6.53
CA SER A 108 11.56 11.39 7.64
C SER A 108 11.19 9.90 7.70
N ILE A 109 11.66 9.12 6.72
CA ILE A 109 11.33 7.71 6.55
C ILE A 109 12.61 6.92 6.30
N ASP A 110 12.77 5.86 7.07
CA ASP A 110 13.83 4.88 6.90
C ASP A 110 13.29 3.77 5.99
N PHE A 111 13.75 3.77 4.74
CA PHE A 111 13.35 2.80 3.72
C PHE A 111 14.53 1.91 3.33
N ASN A 112 14.41 0.62 3.60
CA ASN A 112 15.38 -0.39 3.16
C ASN A 112 14.93 -1.04 1.85
N SER A 113 15.33 -0.45 0.73
CA SER A 113 15.08 -1.02 -0.60
C SER A 113 15.78 -2.36 -0.84
N LEU A 114 16.94 -2.59 -0.19
CA LEU A 114 17.73 -3.80 -0.39
C LEU A 114 16.99 -5.05 0.10
N SER A 115 16.42 -5.02 1.31
CA SER A 115 15.68 -6.16 1.86
C SER A 115 14.45 -6.51 1.01
N LEU A 116 13.74 -5.48 0.52
CA LEU A 116 12.56 -5.66 -0.33
C LEU A 116 12.91 -6.26 -1.69
N VAL A 117 14.03 -5.83 -2.27
CA VAL A 117 14.56 -6.38 -3.52
C VAL A 117 14.99 -7.83 -3.34
N GLU A 118 15.65 -8.16 -2.22
CA GLU A 118 16.07 -9.54 -1.94
C GLU A 118 14.85 -10.45 -1.79
N GLU A 119 13.81 -10.01 -1.08
CA GLU A 119 12.54 -10.74 -0.98
C GLU A 119 11.91 -10.96 -2.36
N ALA A 120 11.86 -9.93 -3.21
CA ALA A 120 11.38 -10.02 -4.58
C ALA A 120 12.17 -11.04 -5.42
N PHE A 121 13.50 -11.02 -5.28
CA PHE A 121 14.39 -11.92 -6.00
C PHE A 121 14.20 -13.39 -5.55
N GLN A 122 14.19 -13.62 -4.23
CA GLN A 122 14.04 -14.96 -3.65
C GLN A 122 12.65 -15.56 -3.89
N TYR A 123 11.60 -14.75 -3.90
CA TYR A 123 10.24 -15.24 -4.17
C TYR A 123 10.16 -15.97 -5.53
N GLY A 124 10.77 -15.38 -6.57
CA GLY A 124 10.81 -15.97 -7.91
C GLY A 124 11.64 -17.24 -7.97
N HIS A 125 12.80 -17.25 -7.32
CA HIS A 125 13.77 -18.35 -7.41
C HIS A 125 13.45 -19.54 -6.51
N SER A 126 12.66 -19.34 -5.45
CA SER A 126 12.29 -20.40 -4.50
C SER A 126 11.06 -21.21 -4.92
N LYS A 127 10.29 -20.75 -5.92
CA LYS A 127 9.01 -21.36 -6.30
C LYS A 127 9.04 -21.89 -7.72
N PHE A 128 8.57 -23.12 -7.90
CA PHE A 128 8.43 -23.75 -9.21
C PHE A 128 7.39 -23.06 -10.11
N TYR A 129 6.39 -22.42 -9.51
CA TYR A 129 5.40 -21.59 -10.20
C TYR A 129 5.45 -20.17 -9.62
N TYR A 130 5.42 -19.18 -10.49
CA TYR A 130 5.33 -17.77 -10.09
C TYR A 130 3.90 -17.29 -10.29
N LYS A 131 3.36 -16.64 -9.26
CA LYS A 131 2.10 -15.89 -9.34
C LYS A 131 2.44 -14.40 -9.28
N LYS A 132 1.57 -13.57 -9.86
CA LYS A 132 1.65 -12.13 -9.65
C LYS A 132 1.63 -11.82 -8.15
N ILE A 133 2.62 -11.06 -7.70
CA ILE A 133 2.70 -10.56 -6.33
C ILE A 133 3.07 -9.09 -6.31
N THR A 134 2.59 -8.40 -5.28
CA THR A 134 3.02 -7.05 -4.94
C THR A 134 3.54 -7.06 -3.52
N LEU A 135 4.84 -6.80 -3.36
CA LEU A 135 5.48 -6.65 -2.05
C LEU A 135 5.31 -5.22 -1.56
N ASN A 136 4.95 -5.09 -0.29
CA ASN A 136 4.84 -3.79 0.36
C ASN A 136 6.15 -3.46 1.08
N PRO A 137 6.65 -2.23 0.96
CA PRO A 137 7.83 -1.81 1.70
C PRO A 137 7.54 -1.79 3.20
N ASN A 138 8.53 -2.20 3.99
CA ASN A 138 8.52 -1.92 5.43
C ASN A 138 9.03 -0.48 5.63
N LEU A 139 8.15 0.39 6.09
CA LEU A 139 8.41 1.82 6.26
C LEU A 139 8.44 2.14 7.75
N SER A 140 9.57 2.67 8.21
CA SER A 140 9.71 3.18 9.58
C SER A 140 9.82 4.70 9.54
N PHE A 141 9.01 5.38 10.35
CA PHE A 141 9.08 6.83 10.51
C PHE A 141 10.07 7.17 11.62
N ASN A 142 10.92 8.16 11.38
CA ASN A 142 12.00 8.52 12.29
C ASN A 142 11.70 9.82 13.09
N GLN A 143 12.67 10.29 13.85
CA GLN A 143 12.52 11.46 14.71
C GLN A 143 12.15 12.76 13.96
N ASN A 144 12.53 12.91 12.68
CA ASN A 144 12.15 14.08 11.88
C ASN A 144 10.64 14.08 11.58
N TYR A 145 10.07 12.91 11.36
CA TYR A 145 8.62 12.76 11.28
C TYR A 145 7.97 13.13 12.62
N ASP A 146 8.42 12.52 13.72
CA ASP A 146 7.82 12.73 15.04
C ASP A 146 7.83 14.20 15.46
N THR A 147 8.89 14.94 15.11
CA THR A 147 9.01 16.37 15.41
C THR A 147 7.97 17.20 14.64
N GLN A 148 7.74 16.90 13.37
CA GLN A 148 6.70 17.55 12.57
C GLN A 148 5.31 17.24 13.10
N ILE A 149 5.05 15.98 13.45
CA ILE A 149 3.77 15.56 14.03
C ILE A 149 3.50 16.25 15.35
N LYS A 150 4.50 16.37 16.24
CA LYS A 150 4.37 17.13 17.49
C LYS A 150 4.01 18.59 17.24
N SER A 151 4.61 19.22 16.23
CA SER A 151 4.27 20.60 15.84
C SER A 151 2.81 20.73 15.40
N ILE A 152 2.32 19.78 14.59
CA ILE A 152 0.92 19.75 14.15
C ILE A 152 -0.01 19.51 15.36
N GLN A 153 0.30 18.52 16.20
CA GLN A 153 -0.44 18.22 17.44
C GLN A 153 -0.57 19.44 18.33
N ASN A 154 0.51 20.21 18.54
CA ASN A 154 0.46 21.43 19.34
C ASN A 154 -0.46 22.50 18.76
N SER A 155 -0.70 22.50 17.45
CA SER A 155 -1.58 23.44 16.78
C SER A 155 -3.03 22.98 16.71
N VAL A 156 -3.29 21.67 16.60
CA VAL A 156 -4.64 21.13 16.34
C VAL A 156 -5.28 20.47 17.55
N ASN A 157 -4.47 19.96 18.49
CA ASN A 157 -5.01 19.24 19.63
C ASN A 157 -5.68 20.22 20.58
N GLN A 158 -6.95 19.96 20.87
CA GLN A 158 -7.75 20.65 21.86
C GLN A 158 -8.07 19.65 22.96
N PRO A 159 -7.58 19.85 24.19
CA PRO A 159 -7.92 18.97 25.30
C PRO A 159 -9.43 19.02 25.56
N PRO A 160 -10.05 17.92 26.00
CA PRO A 160 -11.45 17.94 26.39
C PRO A 160 -11.69 18.90 27.56
N LEU A 161 -12.85 19.55 27.55
CA LEU A 161 -13.31 20.35 28.68
C LEU A 161 -14.05 19.43 29.66
N GLU A 162 -13.48 19.27 30.84
CA GLU A 162 -14.07 18.46 31.91
C GLU A 162 -15.33 19.11 32.47
N SER A 163 -16.31 18.29 32.87
CA SER A 163 -17.37 18.78 33.75
C SER A 163 -16.79 19.13 35.11
N SER A 164 -17.29 20.18 35.75
CA SER A 164 -16.91 20.58 37.10
C SER A 164 -18.15 20.78 37.96
N ILE A 165 -18.04 20.41 39.24
CA ILE A 165 -19.09 20.59 40.23
C ILE A 165 -18.64 21.70 41.16
N LYS A 166 -19.38 22.79 41.23
CA LYS A 166 -19.08 23.95 42.08
C LYS A 166 -20.23 24.22 43.05
N LEU A 167 -19.89 24.50 44.30
CA LEU A 167 -20.83 25.00 45.30
C LEU A 167 -20.70 26.53 45.33
N THR A 168 -21.74 27.25 44.94
CA THR A 168 -21.78 28.71 44.96
C THR A 168 -23.11 29.13 45.56
N ASP A 169 -23.08 29.97 46.60
CA ASP A 169 -24.27 30.46 47.31
C ASP A 169 -25.23 29.36 47.80
N GLY A 170 -24.68 28.22 48.23
CA GLY A 170 -25.46 27.08 48.73
C GLY A 170 -26.10 26.21 47.65
N ALA A 171 -25.90 26.53 46.36
CA ALA A 171 -26.37 25.73 45.23
C ALA A 171 -25.21 24.96 44.57
N ILE A 172 -25.41 23.66 44.34
CA ILE A 172 -24.49 22.84 43.55
C ILE A 172 -24.78 23.11 42.07
N THR A 173 -23.75 23.51 41.33
CA THR A 173 -23.82 23.74 39.88
C THR A 173 -22.87 22.79 39.17
N VAL A 174 -23.29 22.27 38.02
CA VAL A 174 -22.48 21.39 37.18
C VAL A 174 -22.23 22.12 35.86
N THR A 175 -20.96 22.29 35.50
CA THR A 175 -20.60 22.85 34.20
C THR A 175 -20.64 21.78 33.12
N PRO A 176 -21.15 22.08 31.91
CA PRO A 176 -21.16 21.13 30.81
C PRO A 176 -19.74 20.76 30.38
N SER A 177 -19.52 19.47 30.10
CA SER A 177 -18.29 18.97 29.49
C SER A 177 -18.33 19.14 27.97
N GLN A 178 -17.16 19.26 27.33
CA GLN A 178 -17.03 19.25 25.87
C GLN A 178 -15.94 18.29 25.43
N ASP A 179 -16.21 17.57 24.35
CA ASP A 179 -15.21 16.71 23.72
C ASP A 179 -14.04 17.56 23.20
N GLY A 180 -12.84 17.02 23.36
CA GLY A 180 -11.62 17.55 22.77
C GLY A 180 -11.40 16.99 21.36
N LEU A 181 -10.38 17.51 20.69
CA LEU A 181 -9.94 17.07 19.37
C LEU A 181 -8.48 16.68 19.45
N ILE A 182 -8.11 15.55 18.86
CA ILE A 182 -6.71 15.12 18.79
C ILE A 182 -6.39 14.60 17.39
N LEU A 183 -5.16 14.84 16.95
CA LEU A 183 -4.65 14.25 15.71
C LEU A 183 -4.73 12.72 15.78
N ASP A 184 -5.31 12.11 14.75
CA ASP A 184 -5.34 10.67 14.58
C ASP A 184 -4.06 10.20 13.87
N GLU A 185 -2.98 10.13 14.64
CA GLU A 185 -1.64 9.83 14.14
C GLU A 185 -1.56 8.46 13.43
N GLU A 186 -2.31 7.46 13.91
CA GLU A 186 -2.34 6.13 13.30
C GLU A 186 -2.92 6.18 11.89
N LYS A 187 -4.06 6.86 11.71
CA LYS A 187 -4.66 7.05 10.38
C LYS A 187 -3.79 7.89 9.46
N LEU A 188 -3.08 8.88 10.01
CA LEU A 188 -2.12 9.66 9.25
C LEU A 188 -0.98 8.76 8.74
N LYS A 189 -0.38 7.96 9.61
CA LYS A 189 0.67 6.99 9.25
C LYS A 189 0.18 5.99 8.19
N GLU A 190 -1.03 5.47 8.35
CA GLU A 190 -1.64 4.55 7.38
C GLU A 190 -1.81 5.21 6.00
N ALA A 191 -2.29 6.45 5.96
CA ALA A 191 -2.44 7.20 4.72
C ALA A 191 -1.09 7.46 4.04
N LEU A 192 -0.06 7.82 4.81
CA LEU A 192 1.30 8.02 4.29
C LEU A 192 1.91 6.72 3.77
N ASN A 193 1.75 5.61 4.50
CA ASN A 193 2.19 4.28 4.07
C ASN A 193 1.51 3.86 2.77
N THR A 194 0.21 4.11 2.68
CA THR A 194 -0.58 3.83 1.47
C THR A 194 -0.11 4.67 0.29
N TYR A 195 0.18 5.95 0.50
CA TYR A 195 0.73 6.83 -0.53
C TYR A 195 2.07 6.32 -1.06
N LEU A 196 2.99 5.97 -0.16
CA LEU A 196 4.32 5.52 -0.53
C LEU A 196 4.31 4.15 -1.22
N SER A 197 3.46 3.24 -0.72
CA SER A 197 3.39 1.85 -1.20
C SER A 197 2.51 1.67 -2.44
N LYS A 198 1.35 2.33 -2.50
CA LYS A 198 0.32 2.11 -3.52
C LYS A 198 0.19 3.25 -4.53
N ASN A 199 1.02 4.28 -4.42
CA ASN A 199 0.96 5.48 -5.27
C ASN A 199 -0.43 6.17 -5.25
N THR A 200 -1.17 6.01 -4.16
CA THR A 200 -2.49 6.61 -3.97
C THR A 200 -2.32 7.94 -3.24
N PRO A 201 -2.79 9.08 -3.78
CA PRO A 201 -2.66 10.37 -3.11
C PRO A 201 -3.21 10.31 -1.66
N PRO A 202 -2.51 10.89 -0.67
CA PRO A 202 -3.02 10.96 0.69
C PRO A 202 -4.27 11.86 0.74
N PRO A 203 -5.12 11.72 1.76
CA PRO A 203 -6.26 12.61 1.95
C PRO A 203 -5.76 14.05 2.14
N THR A 204 -6.53 15.00 1.61
CA THR A 204 -6.22 16.43 1.75
C THR A 204 -6.67 16.99 3.10
N THR A 205 -7.46 16.24 3.86
CA THR A 205 -7.94 16.61 5.20
C THR A 205 -7.10 15.92 6.27
N LEU A 206 -6.68 16.68 7.27
CA LEU A 206 -5.94 16.14 8.41
C LEU A 206 -6.85 15.19 9.21
N PRO A 207 -6.42 13.94 9.49
CA PRO A 207 -7.25 12.99 10.21
C PRO A 207 -7.27 13.35 11.70
N ILE A 208 -8.46 13.67 12.22
CA ILE A 208 -8.69 14.05 13.62
C ILE A 208 -9.67 13.05 14.25
N LYS A 209 -9.53 12.79 15.55
CA LYS A 209 -10.49 12.03 16.35
C LYS A 209 -10.91 12.80 17.60
N SER A 210 -12.12 12.53 18.08
CA SER A 210 -12.62 13.09 19.33
C SER A 210 -11.89 12.47 20.54
N SER A 211 -11.55 13.31 21.52
CA SER A 211 -11.04 12.91 22.82
C SER A 211 -12.10 13.20 23.87
N LYS A 212 -12.61 12.18 24.55
CA LYS A 212 -13.69 12.36 25.54
C LYS A 212 -13.17 12.94 26.86
N PRO A 213 -13.98 13.76 27.57
CA PRO A 213 -13.68 14.19 28.93
C PRO A 213 -13.65 13.00 29.88
N ARG A 214 -12.85 13.10 30.95
CA ARG A 214 -12.81 12.09 32.02
C ARG A 214 -14.07 12.12 32.88
N LEU A 215 -14.62 13.31 33.13
CA LEU A 215 -15.91 13.50 33.78
C LEU A 215 -16.88 14.13 32.78
N SER A 216 -17.83 13.32 32.32
CA SER A 216 -18.90 13.80 31.47
C SER A 216 -19.93 14.63 32.26
N TYR A 217 -20.67 15.47 31.54
CA TYR A 217 -21.76 16.24 32.13
C TYR A 217 -22.82 15.36 32.80
N GLU A 218 -23.19 14.23 32.18
CA GLU A 218 -24.16 13.28 32.72
C GLU A 218 -23.70 12.69 34.05
N GLU A 219 -22.42 12.32 34.15
CA GLU A 219 -21.82 11.86 35.41
C GLU A 219 -21.80 12.97 36.45
N GLY A 220 -21.45 14.20 36.06
CA GLY A 220 -21.52 15.37 36.94
C GLY A 220 -22.94 15.63 37.48
N LEU A 221 -23.97 15.49 36.64
CA LEU A 221 -25.36 15.59 37.05
C LEU A 221 -25.79 14.46 38.00
N GLN A 222 -25.32 13.23 37.77
CA GLN A 222 -25.58 12.13 38.70
C GLN A 222 -24.95 12.37 40.07
N ILE A 223 -23.73 12.89 40.11
CA ILE A 223 -23.06 13.24 41.36
C ILE A 223 -23.82 14.37 42.07
N LYS A 224 -24.21 15.43 41.34
CA LYS A 224 -25.07 16.50 41.90
C LYS A 224 -26.35 15.93 42.50
N LYS A 225 -27.07 15.07 41.77
CA LYS A 225 -28.30 14.43 42.27
C LYS A 225 -28.07 13.64 43.57
N ARG A 226 -26.93 12.94 43.70
CA ARG A 226 -26.58 12.19 44.91
C ARG A 226 -26.29 13.10 46.11
N ILE A 227 -25.67 14.26 45.87
CA ILE A 227 -25.34 15.23 46.94
C ILE A 227 -26.59 16.03 47.34
N ASP A 228 -27.43 16.42 46.38
CA ASP A 228 -28.70 17.12 46.62
C ASP A 228 -29.77 16.21 47.23
N SER A 229 -29.63 14.89 47.07
CA SER A 229 -30.53 13.94 47.72
C SER A 229 -30.31 14.04 49.23
N PRO A 230 -31.33 14.41 50.03
CA PRO A 230 -31.23 14.33 51.47
C PRO A 230 -30.81 12.91 51.85
N ALA A 231 -30.03 12.75 52.91
CA ALA A 231 -29.74 11.45 53.50
C ALA A 231 -31.04 10.80 54.01
N SER A 232 -31.89 10.32 53.11
CA SER A 232 -33.08 9.54 53.43
C SER A 232 -32.57 8.19 53.86
N ASN A 233 -32.49 8.00 55.19
CA ASN A 233 -32.12 6.79 55.94
C ASN A 233 -30.80 6.83 56.72
N PHE A 234 -30.42 7.96 57.34
CA PHE A 234 -29.49 7.92 58.49
C PHE A 234 -30.19 8.09 59.85
N ASN A 235 -31.52 7.90 59.91
CA ASN A 235 -32.23 7.89 61.19
C ASN A 235 -33.46 6.98 61.19
N ARG A 236 -33.24 5.68 61.33
CA ARG A 236 -34.11 4.65 61.92
C ARG A 236 -33.16 3.50 62.31
N SER A 237 -32.92 3.11 63.55
CA SER A 237 -33.66 3.22 64.82
C SER A 237 -32.65 3.03 65.95
#